data_AF-A0A833ZDK4-F1
#
_entry.id   AF-A0A833ZDK4-F1
#
_cell.length_a   1.000
_cell.length_b   1.000
_cell.length_c   1.000
_cell.angle_alpha   90.00
_cell.angle_beta   90.00
_cell.angle_gamma   90.00
#
_symmetry.space_group_name_H-M   'P 1'
#
loop_
_entity.id
_entity.type
_entity.pdbx_description
1 polymer ?
#
loop_
_entity_poly.entity_id
_entity_poly.type
_entity_poly.pdbx_seq_one_letter_code
_entity_poly.pdbx_strand_id
1 'polypeptide(L)'
;MKPLQIENIIDQEVQTLSGGELQRVALALCLGKPADVYLIDEPSAYLDSEQRLMAARVVKRFILHAKKTAFVVEHDFIMATYLADRVIVFDGVPSKNTVANSPQTLLAGMNKFLSQLEITFRRDPNNYRPRINKLNSIKDVEQKKSGNYFFLDD
;
A
#
# COMPACT_ATOMS: atom_id res chain seq x y z
N MET A 1 2.83 19.61 3.23
CA MET A 1 1.62 20.32 2.79
C MET A 1 1.49 20.37 1.27
N LYS A 2 2.39 21.04 0.53
CA LYS A 2 2.31 21.18 -0.95
C LYS A 2 1.99 19.89 -1.75
N PRO A 3 2.59 18.72 -1.47
CA PRO A 3 2.30 17.52 -2.26
C PRO A 3 0.87 16.97 -2.09
N LEU A 4 0.19 17.30 -0.99
CA LEU A 4 -1.20 16.91 -0.74
C LEU A 4 -2.20 17.99 -1.22
N GLN A 5 -1.72 19.11 -1.78
CA GLN A 5 -2.53 20.22 -2.31
C GLN A 5 -3.60 20.75 -1.33
N ILE A 6 -3.32 20.72 -0.03
CA ILE A 6 -4.25 21.18 1.02
C ILE A 6 -4.58 22.68 0.87
N GLU A 7 -3.69 23.46 0.27
CA GLU A 7 -3.87 24.90 0.03
C GLU A 7 -5.14 25.20 -0.78
N ASN A 8 -5.55 24.31 -1.69
CA ASN A 8 -6.74 24.51 -2.54
C ASN A 8 -8.07 24.32 -1.79
N ILE A 9 -8.03 23.70 -0.60
CA ILE A 9 -9.20 23.28 0.16
C ILE A 9 -9.24 23.88 1.57
N ILE A 10 -8.28 24.75 1.91
CA ILE A 10 -8.13 25.26 3.29
C ILE A 10 -9.30 26.14 3.73
N ASP A 11 -9.90 26.89 2.78
CA ASP A 11 -11.03 27.80 3.03
C ASP A 11 -12.39 27.15 2.75
N GLN A 12 -12.41 25.89 2.32
CA GLN A 12 -13.65 25.19 1.99
C GLN A 12 -14.24 24.51 3.23
N GLU A 13 -15.57 24.42 3.27
CA GLU A 13 -16.26 23.67 4.32
C GLU A 13 -16.00 22.18 4.17
N VAL A 14 -15.71 21.49 5.28
CA VAL A 14 -15.44 20.04 5.26
C VAL A 14 -16.59 19.24 4.64
N GLN A 15 -17.83 19.71 4.81
CA GLN A 15 -19.02 19.05 4.25
C GLN A 15 -19.08 19.10 2.71
N THR A 16 -18.38 20.03 2.07
CA THR A 16 -18.40 20.20 0.61
C THR A 16 -17.23 19.50 -0.09
N LEU A 17 -16.27 18.96 0.67
CA LEU A 17 -15.09 18.30 0.13
C LEU A 17 -15.43 16.95 -0.51
N SER A 18 -14.76 16.64 -1.62
CA SER A 18 -14.80 15.31 -2.23
C SER A 18 -14.11 14.25 -1.34
N GLY A 19 -14.39 12.97 -1.59
CA GLY A 19 -13.77 11.88 -0.83
C GLY A 19 -12.24 11.89 -0.86
N GLY A 20 -11.63 12.20 -2.01
CA GLY A 20 -10.17 12.30 -2.12
C GLY A 20 -9.60 13.53 -1.40
N GLU A 21 -10.33 14.64 -1.36
CA GLU A 21 -9.95 15.81 -0.55
C GLU A 21 -10.02 15.51 0.94
N LEU A 22 -11.11 14.90 1.39
CA LEU A 22 -11.25 14.44 2.78
C LEU A 22 -10.12 13.48 3.17
N GLN A 23 -9.74 12.57 2.29
CA GLN A 23 -8.63 11.64 2.53
C GLN A 23 -7.29 12.37 2.69
N ARG A 24 -7.03 13.39 1.85
CA ARG A 24 -5.80 14.21 1.95
C ARG A 24 -5.79 15.03 3.25
N VAL A 25 -6.94 15.54 3.68
CA VAL A 25 -7.09 16.21 4.98
C VAL A 25 -6.80 15.25 6.13
N ALA A 26 -7.37 14.04 6.11
CA ALA A 26 -7.13 13.03 7.14
C ALA A 26 -5.65 12.65 7.26
N LEU A 27 -4.96 12.47 6.13
CA LEU A 27 -3.52 12.24 6.09
C LEU A 27 -2.72 13.43 6.67
N ALA A 28 -3.09 14.65 6.30
CA ALA A 28 -2.44 15.85 6.83
C ALA A 28 -2.62 15.99 8.35
N LEU A 29 -3.82 15.69 8.86
CA LEU A 29 -4.12 15.69 10.29
C LEU A 29 -3.32 14.63 11.06
N CYS A 30 -3.21 13.42 10.50
CA CYS A 30 -2.44 12.34 11.11
C CYS A 30 -0.96 12.71 11.20
N LEU A 31 -0.32 13.06 10.07
CA LEU A 31 1.10 13.37 10.01
C LEU A 31 1.47 14.71 10.68
N GLY A 32 0.52 15.64 10.80
CA GLY A 32 0.73 16.93 11.46
C GLY A 32 0.84 16.85 12.98
N LYS A 33 0.39 15.75 13.60
CA LYS A 33 0.51 15.54 15.05
C LYS A 33 1.85 14.86 15.38
N PRO A 34 2.59 15.35 16.38
CA PRO A 34 3.79 14.66 16.83
C PRO A 34 3.42 13.33 17.47
N ALA A 35 3.94 12.23 16.92
CA ALA A 35 3.77 10.89 17.45
C ALA A 35 5.02 10.06 17.18
N ASP A 36 5.24 9.02 18.01
CA ASP A 36 6.31 8.04 17.77
C ASP A 36 5.87 6.93 16.81
N VAL A 37 4.58 6.62 16.83
CA VAL A 37 3.93 5.58 16.03
C VAL A 37 2.72 6.19 15.33
N TYR A 38 2.63 5.99 14.02
CA TYR A 38 1.47 6.39 13.20
C TYR A 38 0.69 5.14 12.77
N LEU A 39 -0.64 5.20 12.85
CA LEU A 39 -1.53 4.16 12.34
C LEU A 39 -2.32 4.76 11.18
N ILE A 40 -2.22 4.16 10.01
CA ILE A 40 -2.85 4.66 8.79
C ILE A 40 -3.59 3.51 8.12
N ASP A 41 -4.91 3.61 8.06
CA ASP A 41 -5.79 2.58 7.51
C ASP A 41 -6.38 3.06 6.18
N GLU A 42 -6.20 2.26 5.13
CA GLU A 42 -6.61 2.52 3.74
C GLU A 42 -6.31 3.95 3.22
N PRO A 43 -5.04 4.41 3.26
CA PRO A 43 -4.70 5.74 2.78
C PRO A 43 -4.97 5.97 1.28
N SER A 44 -5.11 4.91 0.48
CA SER A 44 -5.47 4.94 -0.94
C SER A 44 -6.95 5.19 -1.25
N ALA A 45 -7.82 5.18 -0.24
CA ALA A 45 -9.27 5.35 -0.41
C ALA A 45 -9.64 6.64 -1.16
N TYR A 46 -10.53 6.54 -2.14
CA TYR A 46 -11.01 7.65 -2.98
C TYR A 46 -9.94 8.40 -3.80
N LEU A 47 -8.67 7.98 -3.76
CA LEU A 47 -7.59 8.58 -4.52
C LEU A 47 -7.43 7.91 -5.89
N ASP A 48 -7.10 8.70 -6.90
CA ASP A 48 -6.66 8.19 -8.21
C ASP A 48 -5.19 7.69 -8.15
N SER A 49 -4.71 7.10 -9.25
CA SER A 49 -3.36 6.52 -9.30
C SER A 49 -2.22 7.52 -9.03
N GLU A 50 -2.38 8.78 -9.44
CA GLU A 50 -1.35 9.81 -9.22
C GLU A 50 -1.37 10.26 -7.77
N GLN A 51 -2.57 10.51 -7.24
CA GLN A 51 -2.79 10.91 -5.85
C GLN A 51 -2.31 9.85 -4.86
N ARG A 52 -2.56 8.56 -5.13
CA ARG A 52 -2.04 7.44 -4.30
C ARG A 52 -0.52 7.46 -4.22
N LEU A 53 0.14 7.60 -5.38
CA LEU A 53 1.60 7.64 -5.41
C LEU A 53 2.15 8.87 -4.67
N MET A 54 1.50 10.02 -4.81
CA MET A 54 1.86 11.22 -4.06
C MET A 54 1.66 11.03 -2.54
N ALA A 55 0.53 10.48 -2.11
CA ALA A 55 0.24 10.18 -0.72
C ALA A 55 1.27 9.21 -0.13
N ALA A 56 1.56 8.11 -0.83
CA ALA A 56 2.56 7.13 -0.42
C ALA A 56 3.95 7.76 -0.27
N ARG A 57 4.36 8.61 -1.23
CA ARG A 57 5.62 9.38 -1.17
C ARG A 57 5.68 10.30 0.04
N VAL A 58 4.59 10.99 0.36
CA VAL A 58 4.52 11.89 1.52
C VAL A 58 4.68 11.11 2.82
N VAL A 59 3.91 10.02 2.98
CA VAL A 59 3.98 9.16 4.17
C VAL A 59 5.38 8.61 4.35
N LYS A 60 5.95 7.94 3.34
CA LYS A 60 7.30 7.35 3.42
C LYS A 60 8.36 8.38 3.77
N ARG A 61 8.33 9.54 3.09
CA ARG A 61 9.29 10.62 3.31
C ARG A 61 9.21 11.16 4.72
N PHE A 62 8.00 11.42 5.21
CA PHE A 62 7.79 11.96 6.56
C PHE A 62 8.31 11.00 7.63
N ILE A 63 7.89 9.73 7.56
CA ILE A 63 8.28 8.70 8.52
C ILE A 63 9.79 8.49 8.55
N LEU A 64 10.43 8.43 7.36
CA LEU A 64 11.87 8.25 7.24
C LEU A 64 12.68 9.44 7.80
N HIS A 65 12.32 10.67 7.45
CA HIS A 65 13.06 11.85 7.92
C HIS A 65 12.86 12.12 9.41
N ALA A 66 11.64 11.92 9.92
CA ALA A 66 11.33 12.11 11.33
C ALA A 66 11.80 10.94 12.21
N LYS A 67 12.35 9.86 11.61
CA LYS A 67 12.77 8.63 12.28
C LYS A 67 11.65 8.04 13.15
N LYS A 68 10.43 8.00 12.59
CA LYS A 68 9.23 7.47 13.26
C LYS A 68 8.89 6.10 12.70
N THR A 69 7.88 5.45 13.26
CA THR A 69 7.35 4.20 12.71
C THR A 69 5.89 4.38 12.29
N ALA A 70 5.46 3.63 11.27
CA ALA A 70 4.09 3.63 10.80
C ALA A 70 3.60 2.19 10.53
N PHE A 71 2.39 1.90 10.97
CA PHE A 71 1.63 0.75 10.49
C PHE A 71 0.66 1.26 9.43
N VAL A 72 0.73 0.66 8.25
CA VAL A 72 -0.11 1.01 7.11
C VAL A 72 -0.88 -0.21 6.67
N VAL A 73 -2.20 -0.10 6.60
CA VAL A 73 -3.10 -1.12 6.03
C VAL A 73 -3.50 -0.66 4.64
N GLU A 74 -3.33 -1.53 3.65
CA GLU A 74 -3.59 -1.21 2.25
C GLU A 74 -4.11 -2.43 1.49
N HIS A 75 -5.04 -2.18 0.59
CA HIS A 75 -5.43 -3.10 -0.47
C HIS A 75 -4.75 -2.80 -1.82
N ASP A 76 -4.09 -1.65 -1.98
CA ASP A 76 -3.36 -1.31 -3.20
C ASP A 76 -1.91 -1.86 -3.17
N PHE A 77 -1.61 -2.79 -4.08
CA PHE A 77 -0.29 -3.43 -4.18
C PHE A 77 0.86 -2.45 -4.42
N ILE A 78 0.65 -1.43 -5.25
CA ILE A 78 1.72 -0.48 -5.61
C ILE A 78 2.02 0.38 -4.39
N MET A 79 0.98 0.86 -3.70
CA MET A 79 1.12 1.65 -2.49
C MET A 79 1.77 0.84 -1.36
N ALA A 80 1.30 -0.39 -1.11
CA ALA A 80 1.86 -1.27 -0.09
C ALA A 80 3.34 -1.57 -0.34
N THR A 81 3.71 -1.97 -1.57
CA THR A 81 5.11 -2.29 -1.91
C THR A 81 6.01 -1.07 -1.91
N TYR A 82 5.49 0.13 -2.23
CA TYR A 82 6.24 1.37 -2.14
C TYR A 82 6.52 1.78 -0.69
N LEU A 83 5.53 1.61 0.20
CA LEU A 83 5.60 2.04 1.60
C LEU A 83 6.36 1.07 2.50
N ALA A 84 6.18 -0.24 2.30
CA ALA A 84 6.56 -1.24 3.27
C ALA A 84 8.05 -1.59 3.26
N ASP A 85 8.65 -1.63 4.45
CA ASP A 85 9.93 -2.30 4.70
C ASP A 85 9.73 -3.76 5.18
N ARG A 86 8.64 -3.98 5.93
CA ARG A 86 8.18 -5.28 6.43
C ARG A 86 6.67 -5.40 6.22
N VAL A 87 6.18 -6.62 6.09
CA VAL A 87 4.76 -6.91 5.87
C VAL A 87 4.26 -7.88 6.94
N ILE A 88 3.06 -7.61 7.44
CA ILE A 88 2.27 -8.54 8.25
C ILE A 88 1.16 -9.07 7.35
N VAL A 89 1.12 -10.38 7.14
CA VAL A 89 0.05 -11.04 6.39
C VAL A 89 -1.03 -11.50 7.36
N PHE A 90 -2.28 -11.18 7.06
CA PHE A 90 -3.44 -11.68 7.82
C PHE A 90 -4.00 -12.91 7.10
N ASP A 91 -4.06 -14.02 7.81
CA ASP A 91 -4.63 -15.29 7.33
C ASP A 91 -5.99 -15.54 8.00
N GLY A 92 -6.85 -16.33 7.36
CA GLY A 92 -8.08 -16.82 7.97
C GLY A 92 -9.28 -16.75 7.04
N VAL A 93 -10.46 -16.98 7.61
CA VAL A 93 -11.72 -16.90 6.88
C VAL A 93 -12.52 -15.69 7.38
N PRO A 94 -12.89 -14.73 6.51
CA PRO A 94 -13.69 -13.57 6.89
C PRO A 94 -14.92 -13.96 7.69
N SER A 95 -15.22 -13.17 8.73
CA SER A 95 -16.33 -13.43 9.66
C SER A 95 -16.26 -14.76 10.42
N LYS A 96 -15.11 -15.45 10.44
CA LYS A 96 -14.90 -16.69 11.22
C LYS A 96 -13.65 -16.64 12.09
N ASN A 97 -12.47 -16.43 11.50
CA ASN A 97 -11.21 -16.43 12.21
C ASN A 97 -10.15 -15.59 11.50
N THR A 98 -9.15 -15.16 12.26
CA THR A 98 -8.06 -14.32 11.75
C THR A 98 -6.78 -14.60 12.54
N VAL A 99 -5.67 -14.76 11.82
CA VAL A 99 -4.33 -14.92 12.37
C VAL A 99 -3.43 -13.85 11.73
N ALA A 100 -2.88 -12.96 12.56
CA ALA A 100 -1.86 -12.03 12.13
C ALA A 100 -0.49 -12.71 12.22
N ASN A 101 0.24 -12.76 11.10
CA ASN A 101 1.59 -13.32 11.08
C ASN A 101 2.61 -12.35 11.70
N SER A 102 3.75 -12.87 12.16
CA SER A 102 4.86 -12.01 12.57
C SER A 102 5.40 -11.19 11.38
N PRO A 103 5.91 -9.96 11.59
CA PRO A 103 6.43 -9.12 10.51
C PRO A 103 7.54 -9.81 9.70
N GLN A 104 7.31 -9.99 8.40
CA GLN A 104 8.23 -10.63 7.46
C GLN A 104 8.88 -9.61 6.54
N THR A 105 9.94 -10.01 5.84
CA THR A 105 10.47 -9.23 4.71
C THR A 105 9.38 -9.05 3.65
N LEU A 106 9.41 -7.94 2.91
CA LEU A 106 8.46 -7.66 1.84
C LEU A 106 8.31 -8.84 0.86
N LEU A 107 9.40 -9.42 0.36
CA LEU A 107 9.35 -10.55 -0.59
C LEU A 107 8.62 -11.78 -0.02
N ALA A 108 9.02 -12.24 1.18
CA ALA A 108 8.40 -13.39 1.83
C ALA A 108 6.90 -13.16 2.14
N GLY A 109 6.56 -11.99 2.67
CA GLY A 109 5.19 -11.63 3.00
C GLY A 109 4.29 -11.56 1.75
N MET A 110 4.77 -10.92 0.68
CA MET A 110 4.01 -10.83 -0.57
C MET A 110 3.85 -12.19 -1.25
N ASN A 111 4.89 -13.03 -1.27
CA ASN A 111 4.78 -14.39 -1.81
C ASN A 111 3.78 -15.23 -1.01
N LYS A 112 3.79 -15.13 0.32
CA LYS A 112 2.80 -15.80 1.17
C LYS A 112 1.38 -15.32 0.86
N PHE A 113 1.15 -14.00 0.86
CA PHE A 113 -0.17 -13.42 0.58
C PHE A 113 -0.71 -13.83 -0.80
N LEU A 114 0.12 -13.71 -1.84
CA LEU A 114 -0.26 -14.05 -3.20
C LEU A 114 -0.49 -15.54 -3.43
N SER A 115 0.28 -16.40 -2.73
CA SER A 115 0.10 -17.84 -2.82
C SER A 115 -1.29 -18.28 -2.36
N GLN A 116 -1.85 -17.63 -1.34
CA GLN A 116 -3.20 -17.90 -0.81
C GLN A 116 -4.29 -17.44 -1.77
N LEU A 117 -4.03 -16.38 -2.53
CA LEU A 117 -4.96 -15.88 -3.54
C LEU A 117 -4.85 -16.65 -4.86
N GLU A 118 -3.86 -17.54 -5.01
CA GLU A 118 -3.52 -18.22 -6.26
C GLU A 118 -3.29 -17.27 -7.45
N ILE A 119 -2.82 -16.04 -7.17
CA ILE A 119 -2.57 -14.97 -8.14
C ILE A 119 -1.08 -14.69 -8.23
N THR A 120 -0.54 -14.54 -9.43
CA THR A 120 0.85 -14.16 -9.64
C THR A 120 0.98 -12.79 -10.31
N PHE A 121 2.06 -12.07 -9.99
CA PHE A 121 2.41 -10.79 -10.60
C PHE A 121 3.72 -10.89 -11.39
N ARG A 122 3.75 -10.16 -12.50
CA ARG A 122 4.99 -9.87 -13.26
C ARG A 122 5.27 -8.38 -13.25
N ARG A 123 6.53 -7.99 -13.35
CA ARG A 123 6.90 -6.60 -13.65
C ARG A 123 6.75 -6.35 -15.14
N ASP A 124 6.22 -5.18 -15.49
CA ASP A 124 6.32 -4.64 -16.84
C ASP A 124 7.77 -4.19 -17.08
N PRO A 125 8.44 -4.64 -18.16
CA PRO A 125 9.86 -4.33 -18.38
C PRO A 125 10.13 -2.86 -18.70
N ASN A 126 9.11 -2.10 -19.13
CA ASN A 126 9.30 -0.71 -19.57
C ASN A 126 9.09 0.28 -18.42
N ASN A 127 8.10 0.03 -17.58
CA ASN A 127 7.69 0.97 -16.53
C ASN A 127 7.70 0.37 -15.12
N TYR A 128 8.12 -0.89 -14.99
CA TYR A 128 8.28 -1.58 -13.73
C TYR A 128 7.00 -1.62 -12.88
N ARG A 129 5.82 -1.46 -13.50
CA ARG A 129 4.55 -1.62 -12.79
C ARG A 129 4.25 -3.10 -12.58
N PRO A 130 3.72 -3.49 -11.41
CA PRO A 130 3.22 -4.85 -11.21
C PRO A 130 1.99 -5.06 -12.09
N ARG A 131 1.99 -6.14 -12.87
CA ARG A 131 0.88 -6.60 -13.70
C ARG A 131 0.48 -8.00 -13.29
N ILE A 132 -0.81 -8.18 -13.05
CA ILE A 132 -1.39 -9.50 -12.79
C ILE A 132 -1.22 -10.42 -14.01
N ASN A 133 -0.88 -11.67 -13.78
CA ASN A 133 -0.92 -12.69 -14.83
C ASN A 133 -2.34 -13.20 -15.04
N LYS A 134 -2.64 -13.59 -16.29
CA LYS A 134 -3.88 -14.30 -16.58
C LYS A 134 -3.80 -15.68 -15.92
N LEU A 135 -4.88 -16.07 -15.25
CA LEU A 135 -5.02 -17.37 -14.61
C LEU A 135 -4.66 -18.50 -15.59
N ASN A 136 -3.81 -19.42 -15.15
CA ASN A 136 -3.35 -20.59 -15.91
C ASN A 136 -2.59 -20.26 -17.20
N SER A 137 -2.09 -19.03 -17.35
CA SER A 137 -1.12 -18.73 -18.42
C SER A 137 0.21 -19.45 -18.16
N ILE A 138 1.02 -19.62 -19.22
CA ILE A 138 2.33 -20.27 -19.12
C ILE A 138 3.17 -19.65 -17.99
N LYS A 139 3.25 -18.31 -17.97
CA LYS A 139 3.98 -17.56 -16.92
C LYS A 139 3.39 -17.74 -15.53
N ASP A 140 2.07 -17.78 -15.39
CA ASP A 140 1.40 -18.02 -14.09
C ASP A 140 1.78 -19.40 -13.52
N VAL A 141 1.77 -20.43 -14.37
CA VAL A 141 2.14 -21.80 -13.97
C VAL A 141 3.63 -21.90 -13.60
N GLU A 142 4.52 -21.27 -14.38
CA GLU A 142 5.96 -21.23 -14.08
C GLU A 142 6.25 -20.52 -12.75
N GLN A 143 5.60 -19.38 -12.50
CA GLN A 143 5.76 -18.62 -11.26
C GLN A 143 5.22 -19.39 -10.05
N LYS A 144 4.05 -20.03 -10.17
CA LYS A 144 3.50 -20.91 -9.12
C LYS A 144 4.44 -22.08 -8.81
N LYS A 145 4.99 -22.74 -9.84
CA LYS A 145 5.94 -23.86 -9.66
C LYS A 145 7.24 -23.44 -8.97
N SER A 146 7.73 -22.24 -9.26
CA SER A 146 8.94 -21.71 -8.63
C SER A 146 8.70 -21.11 -7.23
N GLY A 147 7.45 -20.93 -6.82
CA GLY A 147 7.09 -20.26 -5.57
C GLY A 147 7.30 -18.73 -5.60
N ASN A 148 7.61 -18.17 -6.78
CA ASN A 148 7.87 -16.74 -6.96
C ASN A 148 6.63 -16.05 -7.52
N TYR A 149 5.75 -15.60 -6.62
CA TYR A 149 4.51 -14.90 -6.96
C TYR A 149 4.73 -13.39 -7.13
N PHE A 150 5.79 -12.85 -6.50
CA PHE A 150 6.17 -11.45 -6.51
C PHE A 150 7.69 -11.29 -6.72
N PHE A 151 8.06 -10.22 -7.43
CA PHE A 151 9.45 -9.87 -7.76
C PHE A 151 9.71 -8.41 -7.38
N LEU A 152 10.80 -8.15 -6.66
CA LEU A 152 11.18 -6.81 -6.18
C LEU A 152 12.05 -6.06 -7.20
N ASP A 153 13.08 -6.73 -7.67
CA ASP A 153 14.05 -6.29 -8.68
C ASP A 153 14.48 -7.54 -9.48
N ASP A 154 15.01 -7.35 -10.70
CA ASP A 154 15.59 -8.44 -11.51
C ASP A 154 16.82 -9.06 -10.82
#